data_AF-A0A6L7NK29-F1
#
_entry.id   AF-A0A6L7NK29-F1
#
_cell.length_a   1.000
_cell.length_b   1.000
_cell.length_c   1.000
_cell.angle_alpha   90.00
_cell.angle_beta   90.00
_cell.angle_gamma   90.00
#
_symmetry.space_group_name_H-M   'P 1'
#
loop_
_entity.id
_entity.type
_entity.pdbx_description
1 polymer ?
#
loop_
_entity_poly.entity_id
_entity_poly.type
_entity_poly.pdbx_seq_one_letter_code
_entity_poly.pdbx_strand_id
1 'polypeptide(L)'
;MAELRREERDLVAARPAGPPLITPRPDRRRFSVEQEGAAYRVRGEQVETFIEMMDTDDEAAMEEVYRWLDRRGVRGALRRAGMKPGDRVRIGEAQWAWEV
;
A
#
# COMPACT_ATOMS: atom_id res chain seq x y z
N MET A 1 42.42 4.09 1.00
CA MET A 1 41.78 4.15 -0.34
C MET A 1 41.09 2.83 -0.56
N ALA A 2 39.77 2.84 -0.81
CA ALA A 2 38.91 1.65 -1.00
C ALA A 2 38.84 0.68 0.22
N GLU A 3 37.76 -0.06 0.49
CA GLU A 3 36.48 -0.16 -0.22
C GLU A 3 35.31 -0.41 0.75
N LEU A 4 34.09 -0.22 0.24
CA LEU A 4 32.79 -0.19 0.94
C LEU A 4 32.54 -1.39 1.89
N ARG A 5 32.36 -1.12 3.19
CA ARG A 5 31.90 -2.13 4.17
C ARG A 5 30.41 -2.43 3.96
N ARG A 6 30.11 -3.53 3.24
CA ARG A 6 28.75 -4.01 2.94
C ARG A 6 28.45 -5.31 3.69
N GLU A 7 27.94 -5.22 4.90
CA GLU A 7 27.46 -6.38 5.66
C GLU A 7 26.21 -5.99 6.44
N GLU A 8 25.14 -6.73 6.20
CA GLU A 8 23.99 -7.09 7.07
C GLU A 8 23.03 -7.89 6.16
N ARG A 9 23.35 -9.18 5.99
CA ARG A 9 22.50 -10.20 5.37
C ARG A 9 21.99 -11.10 6.49
N ASP A 10 20.82 -11.69 6.25
CA ASP A 10 20.06 -12.54 7.19
C ASP A 10 19.46 -11.73 8.35
N LEU A 11 18.16 -11.82 8.69
CA LEU A 11 17.17 -12.91 8.57
C LEU A 11 15.92 -12.40 7.80
N VAL A 12 15.04 -13.17 7.15
CA VAL A 12 14.94 -14.62 6.87
C VAL A 12 14.72 -14.81 5.35
N ALA A 13 15.03 -15.98 4.79
CA ALA A 13 15.02 -16.22 3.34
C ALA A 13 13.69 -16.76 2.77
N ALA A 14 13.17 -16.07 1.73
CA ALA A 14 12.54 -16.65 0.51
C ALA A 14 12.04 -15.50 -0.41
N ARG A 15 12.89 -15.01 -1.34
CA ARG A 15 12.56 -13.85 -2.18
C ARG A 15 12.36 -14.25 -3.66
N PRO A 16 11.14 -14.27 -4.20
CA PRO A 16 10.91 -14.08 -5.63
C PRO A 16 11.10 -12.58 -5.99
N ALA A 17 11.20 -12.28 -7.29
CA ALA A 17 11.44 -10.92 -7.79
C ALA A 17 10.47 -9.87 -7.19
N GLY A 18 10.94 -8.62 -7.11
CA GLY A 18 10.09 -7.48 -6.75
C GLY A 18 8.81 -7.46 -7.60
N PRO A 19 7.69 -7.00 -7.05
CA PRO A 19 6.38 -7.26 -7.63
C PRO A 19 6.29 -6.78 -9.08
N PRO A 20 5.52 -7.48 -9.93
CA PRO A 20 5.26 -6.98 -11.27
C PRO A 20 4.64 -5.59 -11.15
N LEU A 21 5.24 -4.59 -11.80
CA LEU A 21 4.64 -3.29 -12.00
C LEU A 21 3.41 -3.48 -12.89
N ILE A 22 2.24 -3.72 -12.27
CA ILE A 22 0.98 -3.85 -12.99
C ILE A 22 0.56 -2.45 -13.39
N THR A 23 0.99 -2.02 -14.57
CA THR A 23 0.47 -0.81 -15.21
C THR A 23 -1.03 -1.01 -15.47
N PRO A 24 -1.92 -0.27 -14.80
CA PRO A 24 -3.31 -0.31 -15.17
C PRO A 24 -3.42 0.24 -16.60
N ARG A 25 -4.22 -0.42 -17.45
CA ARG A 25 -4.86 0.26 -18.58
C ARG A 25 -5.44 1.59 -18.08
N PRO A 26 -5.50 2.66 -18.90
CA PRO A 26 -5.96 3.98 -18.49
C PRO A 26 -7.46 3.99 -18.13
N ASP A 27 -7.75 3.45 -16.96
CA ASP A 27 -8.99 3.56 -16.21
C ASP A 27 -9.08 5.02 -15.73
N ARG A 28 -10.25 5.65 -15.76
CA ARG A 28 -10.41 7.08 -15.44
C ARG A 28 -10.28 7.40 -13.93
N ARG A 29 -9.62 6.51 -13.19
CA ARG A 29 -9.41 6.55 -11.73
C ARG A 29 -8.15 7.34 -11.44
N ARG A 30 -8.17 8.12 -10.36
CA ARG A 30 -7.02 8.93 -9.91
C ARG A 30 -5.99 8.14 -9.09
N PHE A 31 -6.05 6.81 -9.13
CA PHE A 31 -5.20 5.92 -8.34
C PHE A 31 -5.05 4.54 -9.01
N SER A 32 -3.96 3.83 -8.71
CA SER A 32 -3.73 2.42 -9.04
C SER A 32 -3.69 1.55 -7.77
N VAL A 33 -3.88 0.24 -7.94
CA VAL A 33 -3.68 -0.77 -6.89
C VAL A 33 -2.84 -1.90 -7.48
N GLU A 34 -1.73 -2.23 -6.80
CA GLU A 34 -0.75 -3.24 -7.21
C GLU A 34 -0.49 -4.19 -6.04
N GLN A 35 -0.35 -5.49 -6.29
CA GLN A 35 -0.04 -6.47 -5.23
C GLN A 35 1.49 -6.57 -5.06
N GLU A 36 1.98 -6.26 -3.87
CA GLU A 36 3.39 -6.29 -3.46
C GLU A 36 3.62 -7.45 -2.48
N GLY A 37 3.74 -8.67 -3.03
CA GLY A 37 3.90 -9.89 -2.24
C GLY A 37 2.67 -10.19 -1.38
N ALA A 38 2.80 -10.03 -0.06
CA ALA A 38 1.71 -10.18 0.92
C ALA A 38 1.05 -8.84 1.31
N ALA A 39 1.35 -7.76 0.60
CA ALA A 39 0.77 -6.44 0.80
C ALA A 39 0.13 -5.90 -0.49
N TYR A 40 -0.69 -4.87 -0.36
CA TYR A 40 -1.31 -4.15 -1.48
C TYR A 40 -0.84 -2.70 -1.48
N ARG A 41 -0.19 -2.27 -2.55
CA ARG A 41 0.23 -0.89 -2.73
C ARG A 41 -0.83 -0.11 -3.49
N VAL A 42 -1.28 1.00 -2.92
CA VAL A 42 -2.08 2.01 -3.62
C VAL A 42 -1.15 3.16 -4.00
N ARG A 43 -1.24 3.65 -5.23
CA ARG A 43 -0.54 4.86 -5.70
C ARG A 43 -1.54 5.88 -6.22
N GLY A 44 -1.25 7.16 -6.06
CA GLY A 44 -2.03 8.26 -6.62
C GLY A 44 -1.98 9.49 -5.72
N GLU A 45 -1.57 10.62 -6.29
CA GLU A 45 -1.38 11.92 -5.63
C GLU A 45 -2.43 12.23 -4.54
N GLN A 46 -3.73 12.18 -4.88
CA GLN A 46 -4.79 12.52 -3.93
C GLN A 46 -4.95 11.55 -2.77
N VAL A 47 -4.61 10.26 -2.94
CA VAL A 47 -4.70 9.26 -1.86
C VAL A 47 -3.42 9.22 -1.04
N GLU A 48 -2.26 9.45 -1.67
CA GLU A 48 -0.98 9.59 -0.97
C GLU A 48 -0.98 10.86 -0.10
N THR A 49 -1.24 12.05 -0.66
CA THR A 49 -1.29 13.31 0.10
C THR A 49 -2.39 13.33 1.17
N PHE A 50 -3.53 12.66 0.96
CA PHE A 50 -4.54 12.58 2.02
C PHE A 50 -4.07 11.73 3.19
N ILE A 51 -3.48 10.55 2.94
CA ILE A 51 -2.97 9.68 3.98
C ILE A 51 -1.77 10.30 4.70
N GLU A 52 -0.89 11.02 4.01
CA GLU A 52 0.24 11.77 4.60
C GLU A 52 -0.20 12.84 5.62
N MET A 53 -1.44 13.33 5.54
CA MET A 53 -2.01 14.29 6.50
C MET A 53 -2.75 13.63 7.67
N MET A 54 -3.03 12.33 7.61
CA MET A 54 -3.80 11.62 8.64
C MET A 54 -2.87 10.87 9.58
N ASP A 55 -3.22 10.87 10.87
CA ASP A 55 -2.58 9.99 11.84
C ASP A 55 -3.13 8.57 11.64
N THR A 56 -2.28 7.64 11.19
CA THR A 56 -2.69 6.24 10.92
C THR A 56 -2.62 5.34 12.15
N ASP A 57 -2.10 5.85 13.28
CA ASP A 57 -2.08 5.15 14.56
C ASP A 57 -3.28 5.54 15.45
N ASP A 58 -4.00 6.63 15.13
CA ASP A 58 -5.25 7.02 15.79
C ASP A 58 -6.49 6.35 15.16
N GLU A 59 -7.28 5.66 15.98
CA GLU A 59 -8.44 4.87 15.55
C GLU A 59 -9.57 5.74 14.94
N ALA A 60 -9.76 6.98 15.42
CA ALA A 60 -10.79 7.88 14.89
C ALA A 60 -10.37 8.52 13.56
N ALA A 61 -9.09 8.85 13.40
CA ALA A 61 -8.53 9.26 12.11
C ALA A 61 -8.58 8.12 11.09
N MET A 62 -8.29 6.89 11.51
CA MET A 62 -8.41 5.69 10.67
C MET A 62 -9.86 5.43 10.19
N GLU A 63 -10.88 5.72 11.00
CA GLU A 63 -12.27 5.65 10.56
C GLU A 63 -12.57 6.64 9.41
N GLU A 64 -12.09 7.89 9.52
CA GLU A 64 -12.20 8.88 8.44
C GLU A 64 -11.40 8.48 7.19
N VAL A 65 -10.22 7.85 7.37
CA VAL A 65 -9.46 7.24 6.26
C VAL A 65 -10.29 6.20 5.53
N TYR A 66 -10.87 5.22 6.22
CA TYR A 66 -11.69 4.19 5.59
C TYR A 66 -12.93 4.78 4.88
N ARG A 67 -13.60 5.78 5.47
CA ARG A 67 -14.72 6.51 4.85
C ARG A 67 -14.29 7.26 3.57
N TRP A 68 -13.13 7.90 3.60
CA TRP A 68 -12.58 8.64 2.45
C TRP A 68 -12.19 7.71 1.29
N LEU A 69 -11.58 6.57 1.62
CA LEU A 69 -11.16 5.53 0.67
C LEU A 69 -12.36 4.83 0.02
N ASP A 70 -13.43 4.59 0.78
CA ASP A 70 -14.67 3.99 0.28
C ASP A 70 -15.42 4.93 -0.68
N ARG A 71 -15.59 6.21 -0.30
CA ARG A 71 -16.20 7.25 -1.17
C ARG A 71 -15.48 7.43 -2.52
N ARG A 72 -14.19 7.11 -2.59
CA ARG A 72 -13.38 7.16 -3.83
C ARG A 72 -13.24 5.80 -4.52
N GLY A 73 -13.83 4.75 -3.98
CA GLY A 73 -13.80 3.40 -4.55
C GLY A 73 -12.46 2.69 -4.42
N VAL A 74 -11.56 3.15 -3.55
CA VAL A 74 -10.25 2.50 -3.29
C VAL A 74 -10.46 1.18 -2.57
N ARG A 75 -11.33 1.12 -1.54
CA ARG A 75 -11.76 -0.13 -0.88
C ARG A 75 -12.33 -1.14 -1.88
N GLY A 76 -13.17 -0.67 -2.81
CA GLY A 76 -13.70 -1.49 -3.90
C GLY A 76 -12.66 -1.88 -4.97
N ALA A 77 -11.50 -1.25 -5.03
CA ALA A 77 -10.38 -1.65 -5.88
C ALA A 77 -9.47 -2.66 -5.18
N LEU A 78 -9.12 -2.44 -3.90
CA LEU A 78 -8.39 -3.38 -3.05
C LEU A 78 -9.10 -4.75 -2.99
N ARG A 79 -10.41 -4.76 -2.74
CA ARG A 79 -11.21 -6.01 -2.76
C ARG A 79 -11.22 -6.70 -4.12
N ARG A 80 -11.18 -5.95 -5.23
CA ARG A 80 -11.07 -6.52 -6.59
C ARG A 80 -9.67 -7.00 -6.94
N ALA A 81 -8.63 -6.45 -6.29
CA ALA A 81 -7.26 -6.96 -6.35
C ALA A 81 -7.07 -8.25 -5.52
N GLY A 82 -8.08 -8.65 -4.72
CA GLY A 82 -8.07 -9.88 -3.93
C GLY A 82 -7.72 -9.68 -2.44
N MET A 83 -7.63 -8.44 -1.98
CA MET A 83 -7.30 -8.11 -0.59
C MET A 83 -8.34 -8.65 0.39
N LYS A 84 -7.86 -9.16 1.52
CA LYS A 84 -8.63 -9.74 2.63
C LYS A 84 -8.32 -9.04 3.95
N PRO A 85 -9.22 -9.14 4.94
CA PRO A 85 -8.87 -8.82 6.32
C PRO A 85 -7.63 -9.61 6.78
N GLY A 86 -6.67 -8.92 7.38
CA GLY A 86 -5.35 -9.44 7.78
C GLY A 86 -4.21 -9.15 6.78
N ASP A 87 -4.50 -8.80 5.53
CA ASP A 87 -3.48 -8.32 4.58
C ASP A 87 -3.00 -6.91 4.97
N ARG A 88 -1.84 -6.47 4.47
CA ARG A 88 -1.37 -5.08 4.68
C ARG A 88 -1.64 -4.21 3.47
N VAL A 89 -2.08 -2.97 3.69
CA VAL A 89 -2.08 -1.93 2.65
C VAL A 89 -0.92 -0.98 2.87
N ARG A 90 -0.34 -0.48 1.77
CA ARG A 90 0.66 0.59 1.75
C ARG A 90 0.19 1.71 0.84
N ILE A 91 0.17 2.94 1.35
CA ILE A 91 -0.16 4.14 0.59
C ILE A 91 0.92 5.18 0.91
N GLY A 92 1.71 5.59 -0.09
CA GLY A 92 2.89 6.42 0.12
C GLY A 92 3.89 5.74 1.07
N GLU A 93 4.21 6.43 2.17
CA GLU A 93 5.05 5.92 3.25
C GLU A 93 4.27 5.16 4.34
N ALA A 94 2.97 5.45 4.50
CA ALA A 94 2.13 4.80 5.49
C ALA A 94 1.79 3.34 5.12
N GLN A 95 1.70 2.48 6.14
CA GLN A 95 1.28 1.09 6.02
C GLN A 95 0.49 0.66 7.25
N TRP A 96 -0.58 -0.12 7.05
CA TRP A 96 -1.38 -0.66 8.15
C TRP A 96 -1.97 -2.03 7.80
N ALA A 97 -2.42 -2.75 8.83
CA ALA A 97 -3.18 -3.98 8.66
C ALA A 97 -4.62 -3.65 8.25
N TRP A 98 -5.17 -4.43 7.33
CA TRP A 98 -6.49 -4.18 6.77
C TRP A 98 -7.55 -5.03 7.47
N GLU A 99 -8.67 -4.43 7.86
CA GLU A 99 -9.62 -5.05 8.79
C GLU A 99 -11.03 -5.31 8.19
N VAL A 100 -11.26 -4.95 6.92
CA VAL A 100 -12.61 -4.59 6.40
C VAL A 100 -12.98 -5.03 4.98
#